data_AF-A0AAD3D2S8-F1
#
_entry.id   AF-A0AAD3D2S8-F1
#
_cell.length_a   1.000
_cell.length_b   1.000
_cell.length_c   1.000
_cell.angle_alpha   90.00
_cell.angle_beta   90.00
_cell.angle_gamma   90.00
#
_symmetry.space_group_name_H-M   'P 1'
#
loop_
_entity.id
_entity.type
_entity.pdbx_description
1 polymer ?
#
loop_
_entity_poly.entity_id
_entity_poly.type
_entity_poly.pdbx_seq_one_letter_code
_entity_poly.pdbx_strand_id
1 'polypeptide(L)'
;MFMSNDSFEETIFLSVDDQTRHWDYFGRKPSAAIHKSNESNGAYSSRTIQIHNGRNQNLKLDEASFELVNCPTSLSKNDFYEIQQGNTDLLQKYYQEVTSFIQQKLGCDQVICFHHQVRNEKKRGQDGVEDYAGASPHTDSSPVSADQLALSTIDHPERYERYLYLNLWRNIAHEPIENDHLAMVDEQTTVKPDDYIVKDLYGNGYTTVQYGLNARHAAQHKWYYFPDMQRDEAIIFKQMDSDFTKQGRICFHMSAHNSQVKNYKPRESIELRMMCYWHIADSGVNSMPTNENIGLEHIRDPEDFANELSLAGFSLNPFTLIKKCFTKRPKPVYSGNPHDYLHKFVDAVNYYSYWSRFEKSWVEKTMARSKTAEEGIFIITKGLVDDDDNYFKTKYFHAIEKKEIVVFLMASETFMDKAKEKLVENK
;
A
#
# COMPACT_ATOMS: atom_id res chain seq x y z
N MET A 1 15.85 -30.40 -18.69
CA MET A 1 16.98 -29.48 -18.81
C MET A 1 16.51 -28.36 -19.72
N PHE A 2 15.82 -27.36 -19.15
CA PHE A 2 15.42 -26.20 -19.92
C PHE A 2 16.70 -25.41 -20.22
N MET A 3 16.97 -25.16 -21.50
CA MET A 3 18.01 -24.20 -21.87
C MET A 3 17.58 -22.86 -21.27
N SER A 4 18.30 -22.36 -20.27
CA SER A 4 18.08 -21.00 -19.79
C SER A 4 18.42 -20.07 -20.96
N ASN A 5 17.40 -19.53 -21.63
CA ASN A 5 17.66 -18.48 -22.61
C ASN A 5 18.39 -17.35 -21.89
N ASP A 6 19.48 -16.84 -22.48
CA ASP A 6 20.24 -15.72 -21.91
C ASP A 6 19.39 -14.43 -21.79
N SER A 7 18.29 -14.37 -22.54
CA SER A 7 17.28 -13.31 -22.47
C SER A 7 15.99 -13.72 -23.19
N PHE A 8 14.90 -12.98 -22.97
CA PHE A 8 13.69 -13.07 -23.79
C PHE A 8 13.10 -11.68 -24.06
N GLU A 9 12.29 -11.59 -25.12
CA GLU A 9 11.59 -10.35 -25.47
C GLU A 9 10.18 -10.33 -24.88
N GLU A 10 9.78 -9.17 -24.40
CA GLU A 10 8.42 -8.90 -23.95
C GLU A 10 7.97 -7.52 -24.41
N THR A 11 6.69 -7.42 -24.77
CA THR A 11 6.06 -6.13 -25.10
C THR A 11 5.42 -5.56 -23.84
N ILE A 12 5.92 -4.42 -23.38
CA ILE A 12 5.54 -3.77 -22.13
C ILE A 12 4.94 -2.39 -22.40
N PHE A 13 4.27 -1.82 -21.39
CA PHE A 13 3.68 -0.48 -21.47
C PHE A 13 4.49 0.50 -20.61
N LEU A 14 5.34 1.29 -21.26
CA LEU A 14 6.11 2.35 -20.59
C LEU A 14 5.28 3.62 -20.52
N SER A 15 5.43 4.38 -19.43
CA SER A 15 4.71 5.62 -19.21
C SER A 15 5.24 6.72 -20.15
N VAL A 16 4.39 7.66 -20.53
CA VAL A 16 4.77 8.84 -21.31
C VAL A 16 4.42 10.06 -20.47
N ASP A 17 5.38 10.97 -20.32
CA ASP A 17 5.10 12.26 -19.70
C ASP A 17 4.22 13.10 -20.63
N ASP A 18 2.92 13.16 -20.32
CA ASP A 18 1.96 14.03 -20.99
C ASP A 18 1.76 15.36 -20.24
N GLN A 19 2.65 15.65 -19.28
CA GLN A 19 2.63 16.81 -18.37
C GLN A 19 1.42 16.83 -17.43
N THR A 20 0.76 15.69 -17.25
CA THR A 20 -0.31 15.53 -16.26
C THR A 20 0.06 14.48 -15.22
N ARG A 21 -0.37 14.73 -13.98
CA ARG A 21 -0.17 13.80 -12.87
C ARG A 21 -1.33 12.83 -12.83
N HIS A 22 -1.03 11.56 -13.07
CA HIS A 22 -2.03 10.50 -13.14
C HIS A 22 -2.21 9.80 -11.81
N TRP A 23 -3.32 9.07 -11.71
CA TRP A 23 -3.68 8.34 -10.51
C TRP A 23 -4.26 6.97 -10.84
N ASP A 24 -4.14 6.07 -9.86
CA ASP A 24 -4.76 4.76 -9.82
C ASP A 24 -5.40 4.53 -8.43
N TYR A 25 -6.49 3.75 -8.40
CA TYR A 25 -7.10 3.32 -7.13
C TYR A 25 -6.85 1.84 -6.91
N PHE A 26 -6.24 1.51 -5.78
CA PHE A 26 -6.25 0.15 -5.26
C PHE A 26 -7.62 -0.13 -4.64
N GLY A 27 -8.50 -0.75 -5.42
CA GLY A 27 -9.87 -1.04 -5.03
C GLY A 27 -10.88 -0.06 -5.63
N ARG A 28 -11.99 0.21 -4.91
CA ARG A 28 -13.07 1.01 -5.46
C ARG A 28 -12.80 2.49 -5.23
N LYS A 29 -12.63 3.24 -6.32
CA LYS A 29 -12.63 4.70 -6.31
C LYS A 29 -13.79 5.30 -5.49
N PRO A 30 -13.53 6.20 -4.53
CA PRO A 30 -14.57 6.91 -3.79
C PRO A 30 -15.49 7.71 -4.70
N SER A 31 -16.78 7.79 -4.37
CA SER A 31 -17.73 8.56 -5.16
C SER A 31 -17.51 10.08 -5.08
N ALA A 32 -16.80 10.54 -4.05
CA ALA A 32 -16.47 11.95 -3.82
C ALA A 32 -15.19 12.40 -4.54
N ALA A 33 -14.38 11.46 -5.07
CA ALA A 33 -13.15 11.80 -5.75
C ALA A 33 -13.41 12.63 -7.01
N ILE A 34 -12.77 13.80 -7.10
CA ILE A 34 -12.90 14.75 -8.22
C ILE A 34 -12.30 14.24 -9.53
N HIS A 35 -11.43 13.26 -9.44
CA HIS A 35 -10.73 12.67 -10.56
C HIS A 35 -11.71 12.14 -11.63
N LYS A 36 -11.40 12.29 -12.92
CA LYS A 36 -12.24 11.73 -14.01
C LYS A 36 -11.66 10.44 -14.56
N SER A 37 -12.49 9.46 -14.91
CA SER A 37 -12.02 8.13 -15.37
C SER A 37 -11.11 8.15 -16.60
N ASN A 38 -11.05 9.24 -17.36
CA ASN A 38 -10.14 9.42 -18.48
C ASN A 38 -8.77 10.00 -18.09
N GLU A 39 -8.57 10.37 -16.82
CA GLU A 39 -7.30 10.85 -16.25
C GLU A 39 -6.53 9.71 -15.54
N SER A 40 -7.14 8.52 -15.42
CA SER A 40 -6.54 7.34 -14.78
C SER A 40 -5.49 6.67 -15.66
N ASN A 41 -4.50 6.00 -15.04
CA ASN A 41 -3.39 5.28 -15.66
C ASN A 41 -2.39 6.14 -16.45
N GLY A 42 -2.83 7.18 -17.14
CA GLY A 42 -1.99 8.06 -17.94
C GLY A 42 -1.61 7.59 -19.33
N ALA A 43 -0.77 8.38 -20.01
CA ALA A 43 -0.30 8.05 -21.34
C ALA A 43 0.77 6.94 -21.31
N TYR A 44 0.66 5.98 -22.23
CA TYR A 44 1.64 4.89 -22.37
C TYR A 44 2.13 4.74 -23.81
N SER A 45 3.34 4.22 -23.95
CA SER A 45 3.91 3.74 -25.20
C SER A 45 4.26 2.27 -25.06
N SER A 46 3.74 1.46 -25.98
CA SER A 46 4.13 0.06 -26.07
C SER A 46 5.55 -0.05 -26.65
N ARG A 47 6.40 -0.85 -26.00
CA ARG A 47 7.76 -1.14 -26.43
C ARG A 47 8.05 -2.62 -26.23
N THR A 48 8.66 -3.23 -27.23
CA THR A 48 9.30 -4.54 -27.08
C THR A 48 10.69 -4.32 -26.50
N ILE A 49 10.95 -4.91 -25.33
CA ILE A 49 12.23 -4.83 -24.62
C ILE A 49 12.87 -6.20 -24.51
N GLN A 50 14.19 -6.21 -24.34
CA GLN A 50 14.94 -7.42 -24.03
C GLN A 50 15.13 -7.52 -22.50
N ILE A 51 14.73 -8.64 -21.91
CA ILE A 51 14.91 -8.94 -20.48
C ILE A 51 15.97 -10.03 -20.35
N HIS A 52 17.07 -9.74 -19.66
CA HIS A 52 18.27 -10.57 -19.59
C HIS A 52 18.33 -11.44 -18.33
N ASN A 53 18.97 -12.60 -18.43
CA ASN A 53 19.27 -13.43 -17.28
C ASN A 53 20.30 -12.75 -16.35
N GLY A 54 19.90 -12.49 -15.11
CA GLY A 54 20.71 -11.82 -14.10
C GLY A 54 21.68 -12.71 -13.32
N ARG A 55 21.60 -14.05 -13.42
CA ARG A 55 22.38 -14.97 -12.55
C ARG A 55 23.90 -14.88 -12.70
N ASN A 56 24.39 -14.49 -13.89
CA ASN A 56 25.82 -14.35 -14.18
C ASN A 56 26.25 -12.89 -14.30
N GLN A 57 25.45 -11.96 -13.78
CA GLN A 57 25.72 -10.54 -13.81
C GLN A 57 26.17 -10.07 -12.43
N ASN A 58 27.01 -9.03 -12.36
CA ASN A 58 27.40 -8.43 -11.08
C ASN A 58 26.36 -7.39 -10.62
N LEU A 59 25.13 -7.86 -10.40
CA LEU A 59 24.01 -7.03 -9.95
C LEU A 59 24.03 -6.96 -8.42
N LYS A 60 24.22 -5.76 -7.90
CA LYS A 60 24.38 -5.47 -6.48
C LYS A 60 23.42 -4.38 -6.04
N LEU A 61 22.96 -4.50 -4.79
CA LEU A 61 21.86 -3.67 -4.29
C LEU A 61 22.19 -2.17 -4.32
N ASP A 62 23.41 -1.76 -3.98
CA ASP A 62 23.81 -0.35 -3.90
C ASP A 62 24.06 0.31 -5.27
N GLU A 63 24.27 -0.48 -6.31
CA GLU A 63 24.50 -0.02 -7.68
C GLU A 63 23.23 -0.20 -8.53
N ALA A 64 22.73 -1.42 -8.65
CA ALA A 64 21.62 -1.78 -9.55
C ALA A 64 20.24 -1.58 -8.91
N SER A 65 20.15 -1.30 -7.61
CA SER A 65 18.91 -1.25 -6.81
C SER A 65 18.24 -2.59 -6.54
N PHE A 66 18.87 -3.70 -6.91
CA PHE A 66 18.40 -5.04 -6.57
C PHE A 66 19.54 -6.07 -6.55
N GLU A 67 19.31 -7.18 -5.86
CA GLU A 67 20.26 -8.30 -5.77
C GLU A 67 19.51 -9.63 -5.54
N LEU A 68 19.96 -10.69 -6.22
CA LEU A 68 19.56 -12.06 -5.89
C LEU A 68 20.38 -12.56 -4.71
N VAL A 69 19.70 -13.07 -3.69
CA VAL A 69 20.31 -13.55 -2.45
C VAL A 69 19.88 -14.97 -2.12
N ASN A 70 20.78 -15.72 -1.47
CA ASN A 70 20.43 -16.96 -0.80
C ASN A 70 19.83 -16.63 0.56
N CYS A 71 18.52 -16.79 0.70
CA CYS A 71 17.73 -16.49 1.90
C CYS A 71 16.80 -17.67 2.22
N PRO A 72 17.33 -18.81 2.70
CA PRO A 72 16.52 -19.98 3.04
C PRO A 72 15.46 -19.67 4.10
N THR A 73 14.38 -20.45 4.13
CA THR A 73 13.30 -20.32 5.12
C THR A 73 12.88 -21.66 5.67
N SER A 74 12.52 -21.70 6.96
CA SER A 74 11.89 -22.89 7.54
C SER A 74 10.40 -23.02 7.22
N LEU A 75 9.83 -21.96 6.62
CA LEU A 75 8.63 -21.93 5.77
C LEU A 75 8.18 -23.28 5.21
N SER A 76 6.92 -23.67 5.18
CA SER A 76 6.35 -24.52 4.11
C SER A 76 5.62 -23.67 3.06
N LYS A 77 5.25 -24.25 1.91
CA LYS A 77 4.39 -23.52 0.95
C LYS A 77 3.04 -23.14 1.56
N ASN A 78 2.44 -24.05 2.32
CA ASN A 78 1.11 -23.84 2.89
C ASN A 78 1.14 -22.77 3.98
N ASP A 79 2.24 -22.70 4.74
CA ASP A 79 2.43 -21.71 5.79
C ASP A 79 2.29 -20.28 5.24
N PHE A 80 2.78 -20.02 4.02
CA PHE A 80 2.62 -18.70 3.38
C PHE A 80 1.16 -18.37 3.05
N TYR A 81 0.36 -19.35 2.63
CA TYR A 81 -1.07 -19.13 2.43
C TYR A 81 -1.81 -18.94 3.76
N GLU A 82 -1.41 -19.64 4.82
CA GLU A 82 -1.94 -19.42 6.16
C GLU A 82 -1.59 -18.03 6.71
N ILE A 83 -0.38 -17.54 6.43
CA ILE A 83 0.02 -16.15 6.71
C ILE A 83 -0.95 -15.18 6.02
N GLN A 84 -1.20 -15.37 4.72
CA GLN A 84 -2.12 -14.53 3.96
C GLN A 84 -3.55 -14.54 4.51
N GLN A 85 -3.95 -15.66 5.13
CA GLN A 85 -5.24 -15.85 5.81
C GLN A 85 -5.28 -15.25 7.23
N GLY A 86 -4.15 -14.73 7.74
CA GLY A 86 -4.07 -14.07 9.04
C GLY A 86 -3.42 -14.89 10.16
N ASN A 87 -2.68 -15.96 9.85
CA ASN A 87 -1.92 -16.69 10.87
C ASN A 87 -0.73 -15.85 11.38
N THR A 88 -0.91 -15.23 12.55
CA THR A 88 0.06 -14.30 13.15
C THR A 88 1.33 -14.97 13.63
N ASP A 89 1.28 -16.22 14.08
CA ASP A 89 2.45 -16.93 14.62
C ASP A 89 3.43 -17.27 13.50
N LEU A 90 2.91 -17.77 12.38
CA LEU A 90 3.71 -18.01 11.17
C LEU A 90 4.26 -16.71 10.60
N LEU A 91 3.45 -15.64 10.62
CA LEU A 91 3.87 -14.32 10.16
C LEU A 91 5.03 -13.78 10.99
N GLN A 92 4.93 -13.83 12.33
CA GLN A 92 5.98 -13.38 13.23
C GLN A 92 7.27 -14.18 13.03
N LYS A 93 7.15 -15.51 12.90
CA LYS A 93 8.28 -16.38 12.60
C LYS A 93 8.96 -16.00 11.28
N TYR A 94 8.18 -15.76 10.24
CA TYR A 94 8.71 -15.39 8.93
C TYR A 94 9.38 -14.01 8.94
N TYR A 95 8.74 -13.04 9.60
CA TYR A 95 9.31 -11.71 9.77
C TYR A 95 10.64 -11.78 10.51
N GLN A 96 10.73 -12.58 11.57
CA GLN A 96 11.99 -12.75 12.32
C GLN A 96 13.10 -13.38 11.47
N GLU A 97 12.81 -14.41 10.65
CA GLU A 97 13.78 -15.00 9.72
C GLU A 97 14.34 -13.95 8.75
N VAL A 98 13.44 -13.17 8.14
CA VAL A 98 13.80 -12.16 7.13
C VAL A 98 14.52 -10.98 7.76
N THR A 99 14.04 -10.42 8.86
CA THR A 99 14.66 -9.25 9.51
C THR A 99 16.07 -9.58 9.98
N SER A 100 16.28 -10.75 10.59
CA SER A 100 17.61 -11.20 11.02
C SER A 100 18.59 -11.31 9.86
N PHE A 101 18.15 -11.89 8.74
CA PHE A 101 18.95 -11.99 7.51
C PHE A 101 19.30 -10.61 6.94
N ILE A 102 18.31 -9.69 6.86
CA ILE A 102 18.50 -8.35 6.31
C ILE A 102 19.42 -7.50 7.20
N GLN A 103 19.25 -7.56 8.53
CA GLN A 103 20.16 -6.90 9.48
C GLN A 103 21.60 -7.37 9.29
N GLN A 104 21.82 -8.69 9.22
CA GLN A 104 23.15 -9.25 9.00
C GLN A 104 23.74 -8.85 7.65
N LYS A 105 22.95 -8.87 6.58
CA LYS A 105 23.42 -8.59 5.23
C LYS A 105 23.74 -7.11 5.02
N LEU A 106 22.89 -6.22 5.53
CA LEU A 106 22.99 -4.78 5.27
C LEU A 106 23.69 -4.01 6.39
N GLY A 107 23.89 -4.63 7.55
CA GLY A 107 24.43 -3.97 8.73
C GLY A 107 23.55 -2.84 9.26
N CYS A 108 22.23 -2.94 9.05
CA CYS A 108 21.27 -2.01 9.63
C CYS A 108 20.96 -2.36 11.09
N ASP A 109 20.66 -1.35 11.89
CA ASP A 109 20.39 -1.50 13.31
C ASP A 109 18.96 -1.99 13.57
N GLN A 110 18.01 -1.54 12.74
CA GLN A 110 16.59 -1.86 12.89
C GLN A 110 15.96 -2.23 11.55
N VAL A 111 15.11 -3.26 11.54
CA VAL A 111 14.27 -3.62 10.39
C VAL A 111 12.83 -3.82 10.85
N ILE A 112 11.90 -3.14 10.18
CA ILE A 112 10.46 -3.21 10.45
C ILE A 112 9.73 -3.66 9.20
N CYS A 113 9.19 -4.89 9.22
CA CYS A 113 8.27 -5.37 8.20
C CYS A 113 6.88 -4.83 8.46
N PHE A 114 6.30 -4.09 7.51
CA PHE A 114 4.99 -3.45 7.68
C PHE A 114 3.91 -4.02 6.75
N HIS A 115 4.31 -4.79 5.73
CA HIS A 115 3.37 -5.37 4.79
C HIS A 115 3.93 -6.65 4.14
N HIS A 116 3.04 -7.58 3.81
CA HIS A 116 3.33 -8.76 3.01
C HIS A 116 2.18 -9.08 2.06
N GLN A 117 2.47 -9.81 0.98
CA GLN A 117 1.46 -10.18 0.01
C GLN A 117 1.84 -11.48 -0.71
N VAL A 118 0.92 -12.45 -0.71
CA VAL A 118 1.03 -13.67 -1.50
C VAL A 118 0.33 -13.49 -2.84
N ARG A 119 1.01 -13.89 -3.93
CA ARG A 119 0.51 -13.78 -5.30
C ARG A 119 0.46 -15.13 -6.01
N ASN A 120 -0.68 -15.42 -6.61
CA ASN A 120 -0.95 -16.59 -7.46
C ASN A 120 -2.17 -16.32 -8.34
N GLU A 121 -1.97 -16.22 -9.66
CA GLU A 121 -3.04 -15.91 -10.63
C GLU A 121 -4.25 -16.88 -10.54
N LYS A 122 -4.03 -18.17 -10.22
CA LYS A 122 -5.10 -19.18 -10.16
C LYS A 122 -5.91 -19.12 -8.86
N LYS A 123 -5.39 -18.46 -7.84
CA LYS A 123 -6.04 -18.27 -6.54
C LYS A 123 -6.49 -16.83 -6.31
N ARG A 124 -6.44 -15.99 -7.34
CA ARG A 124 -6.83 -14.58 -7.25
C ARG A 124 -8.18 -14.39 -6.55
N GLY A 125 -8.19 -13.53 -5.53
CA GLY A 125 -9.39 -13.18 -4.76
C GLY A 125 -9.84 -14.24 -3.77
N GLN A 126 -9.14 -15.39 -3.69
CA GLN A 126 -9.36 -16.39 -2.66
C GLN A 126 -8.46 -16.05 -1.48
N ASP A 127 -9.06 -15.90 -0.29
CA ASP A 127 -8.32 -15.76 0.96
C ASP A 127 -7.28 -14.62 0.98
N GLY A 128 -7.55 -13.53 0.25
CA GLY A 128 -6.63 -12.38 0.14
C GLY A 128 -5.44 -12.59 -0.80
N VAL A 129 -5.39 -13.69 -1.55
CA VAL A 129 -4.35 -13.93 -2.56
C VAL A 129 -4.57 -13.03 -3.78
N GLU A 130 -3.49 -12.41 -4.23
CA GLU A 130 -3.52 -11.36 -5.25
C GLU A 130 -2.97 -11.82 -6.60
N ASP A 131 -3.32 -11.08 -7.65
CA ASP A 131 -2.83 -11.33 -9.01
C ASP A 131 -1.35 -10.90 -9.17
N TYR A 132 -0.72 -11.16 -10.31
CA TYR A 132 0.61 -10.60 -10.60
C TYR A 132 0.53 -9.09 -10.86
N ALA A 133 1.61 -8.37 -10.55
CA ALA A 133 1.72 -6.95 -10.90
C ALA A 133 1.97 -6.84 -12.41
N GLY A 134 0.91 -6.52 -13.17
CA GLY A 134 0.91 -6.53 -14.64
C GLY A 134 1.83 -5.50 -15.31
N ALA A 135 1.95 -5.61 -16.64
CA ALA A 135 2.98 -5.11 -17.58
C ALA A 135 3.29 -3.59 -17.66
N SER A 136 3.06 -2.84 -16.58
CA SER A 136 3.48 -1.44 -16.43
C SER A 136 4.55 -1.34 -15.34
N PRO A 137 5.81 -1.07 -15.72
CA PRO A 137 6.88 -0.84 -14.75
C PRO A 137 6.54 0.25 -13.75
N HIS A 138 6.70 -0.05 -12.47
CA HIS A 138 6.45 0.88 -11.40
C HIS A 138 7.42 0.70 -10.23
N THR A 139 7.40 1.67 -9.34
CA THR A 139 7.94 1.60 -7.98
C THR A 139 6.77 1.59 -7.00
N ASP A 140 6.92 0.93 -5.86
CA ASP A 140 5.89 0.93 -4.81
C ASP A 140 5.79 2.28 -4.11
N SER A 141 6.84 3.10 -4.19
CA SER A 141 6.92 4.41 -3.56
C SER A 141 7.81 5.37 -4.35
N SER A 142 7.81 6.61 -3.92
CA SER A 142 8.69 7.70 -4.34
C SER A 142 9.40 8.25 -3.10
N PRO A 143 10.44 9.09 -3.25
CA PRO A 143 11.10 9.76 -2.14
C PRO A 143 10.12 10.39 -1.15
N VAL A 144 9.13 11.15 -1.64
CA VAL A 144 8.19 11.87 -0.75
C VAL A 144 7.34 10.91 0.10
N SER A 145 6.83 9.83 -0.48
CA SER A 145 6.03 8.84 0.26
C SER A 145 6.88 7.93 1.14
N ALA A 146 8.09 7.58 0.69
CA ALA A 146 9.01 6.80 1.50
C ALA A 146 9.52 7.59 2.71
N ASP A 147 9.76 8.90 2.58
CA ASP A 147 10.15 9.76 3.69
C ASP A 147 9.04 9.85 4.75
N GLN A 148 7.79 10.05 4.33
CA GLN A 148 6.63 10.02 5.23
C GLN A 148 6.51 8.66 5.93
N LEU A 149 6.66 7.56 5.19
CA LEU A 149 6.58 6.22 5.73
C LEU A 149 7.71 5.96 6.74
N ALA A 150 8.93 6.40 6.46
CA ALA A 150 10.08 6.25 7.33
C ALA A 150 9.86 6.94 8.68
N LEU A 151 9.37 8.19 8.67
CA LEU A 151 9.11 8.93 9.91
C LEU A 151 7.95 8.38 10.73
N SER A 152 6.97 7.75 10.08
CA SER A 152 5.78 7.20 10.76
C SER A 152 5.95 5.74 11.23
N THR A 153 6.91 5.01 10.67
CA THR A 153 7.14 3.59 10.99
C THR A 153 8.02 3.38 12.22
N ILE A 154 8.88 4.34 12.56
CA ILE A 154 9.85 4.20 13.66
C ILE A 154 9.59 5.22 14.77
N ASP A 155 9.75 4.78 16.02
CA ASP A 155 9.82 5.67 17.17
C ASP A 155 11.17 6.38 17.20
N HIS A 156 11.17 7.68 17.57
CA HIS A 156 12.40 8.47 17.67
C HIS A 156 13.25 8.50 16.39
N PRO A 157 12.69 8.92 15.23
CA PRO A 157 13.41 8.95 13.95
C PRO A 157 14.69 9.80 14.02
N GLU A 158 14.78 10.77 14.94
CA GLU A 158 15.96 11.59 15.19
C GLU A 158 17.21 10.82 15.64
N ARG A 159 17.07 9.53 15.98
CA ARG A 159 18.19 8.64 16.36
C ARG A 159 18.83 7.94 15.17
N TYR A 160 18.29 8.11 13.98
CA TYR A 160 18.72 7.43 12.77
C TYR A 160 19.22 8.44 11.75
N GLU A 161 20.25 8.06 11.00
CA GLU A 161 20.86 8.90 9.97
C GLU A 161 20.47 8.48 8.54
N ARG A 162 19.90 7.28 8.38
CA ARG A 162 19.50 6.72 7.09
C ARG A 162 18.35 5.75 7.28
N TYR A 163 17.41 5.78 6.35
CA TYR A 163 16.49 4.68 6.10
C TYR A 163 16.67 4.09 4.69
N LEU A 164 16.25 2.84 4.55
CA LEU A 164 16.03 2.15 3.28
C LEU A 164 14.65 1.50 3.31
N TYR A 165 13.79 1.88 2.37
CA TYR A 165 12.58 1.10 2.06
C TYR A 165 13.00 -0.02 1.10
N LEU A 166 12.98 -1.25 1.62
CA LEU A 166 13.35 -2.47 0.90
C LEU A 166 12.14 -3.38 0.70
N ASN A 167 12.10 -4.02 -0.47
CA ASN A 167 11.24 -5.18 -0.70
C ASN A 167 12.08 -6.46 -0.73
N LEU A 168 11.50 -7.55 -0.25
CA LEU A 168 11.97 -8.90 -0.49
C LEU A 168 10.89 -9.67 -1.24
N TRP A 169 11.25 -10.28 -2.35
CA TRP A 169 10.36 -11.11 -3.15
C TRP A 169 10.94 -12.50 -3.36
N ARG A 170 10.12 -13.54 -3.23
CA ARG A 170 10.58 -14.93 -3.39
C ARG A 170 9.54 -15.84 -4.01
N ASN A 171 10.04 -16.94 -4.58
CA ASN A 171 9.25 -18.13 -4.85
C ASN A 171 8.84 -18.81 -3.53
N ILE A 172 7.59 -19.28 -3.44
CA ILE A 172 7.11 -20.10 -2.30
C ILE A 172 6.79 -21.54 -2.69
N ALA A 173 6.78 -21.85 -3.99
CA ALA A 173 6.57 -23.21 -4.49
C ALA A 173 7.83 -24.08 -4.29
N HIS A 174 7.65 -25.41 -4.34
CA HIS A 174 8.77 -26.34 -4.37
C HIS A 174 9.45 -26.36 -5.74
N GLU A 175 8.66 -26.18 -6.79
CA GLU A 175 9.14 -26.10 -8.15
C GLU A 175 9.73 -24.72 -8.45
N PRO A 176 10.78 -24.63 -9.28
CA PRO A 176 11.35 -23.36 -9.70
C PRO A 176 10.34 -22.55 -10.53
N ILE A 177 10.51 -21.23 -10.54
CA ILE A 177 9.69 -20.36 -11.39
C ILE A 177 10.05 -20.61 -12.86
N GLU A 178 9.04 -20.97 -13.66
CA GLU A 178 9.19 -21.25 -15.09
C GLU A 178 8.90 -20.02 -15.96
N ASN A 179 7.90 -19.21 -15.60
CA ASN A 179 7.50 -18.00 -16.33
C ASN A 179 6.84 -16.99 -15.39
N ASP A 180 6.41 -15.84 -15.94
CA ASP A 180 5.88 -14.70 -15.20
C ASP A 180 6.87 -14.30 -14.11
N HIS A 181 8.12 -14.05 -14.48
CA HIS A 181 9.21 -13.74 -13.56
C HIS A 181 9.02 -12.35 -12.94
N LEU A 182 9.75 -12.02 -11.88
CA LEU A 182 9.89 -10.62 -11.47
C LEU A 182 11.07 -10.03 -12.25
N ALA A 183 10.80 -9.07 -13.13
CA ALA A 183 11.83 -8.35 -13.86
C ALA A 183 12.06 -6.97 -13.24
N MET A 184 13.32 -6.53 -13.26
CA MET A 184 13.78 -5.29 -12.65
C MET A 184 14.72 -4.53 -13.58
N VAL A 185 14.68 -3.21 -13.48
CA VAL A 185 15.61 -2.32 -14.20
C VAL A 185 16.86 -2.09 -13.35
N ASP A 186 18.04 -2.24 -13.97
CA ASP A 186 19.28 -1.74 -13.39
C ASP A 186 19.25 -0.21 -13.39
N GLU A 187 19.12 0.38 -12.20
CA GLU A 187 18.91 1.82 -12.07
C GLU A 187 20.10 2.65 -12.59
N GLN A 188 21.29 2.08 -12.75
CA GLN A 188 22.42 2.79 -13.39
C GLN A 188 22.14 3.13 -14.86
N THR A 189 21.15 2.46 -15.46
CA THR A 189 20.77 2.62 -16.86
C THR A 189 19.57 3.53 -17.06
N THR A 190 19.03 4.12 -15.99
CA THR A 190 17.98 5.14 -16.05
C THR A 190 18.57 6.54 -16.12
N VAL A 191 17.88 7.44 -16.81
CA VAL A 191 18.19 8.87 -16.83
C VAL A 191 17.36 9.56 -15.75
N LYS A 192 18.01 9.92 -14.64
CA LYS A 192 17.36 10.59 -13.50
C LYS A 192 17.39 12.12 -13.69
N PRO A 193 16.30 12.84 -13.38
CA PRO A 193 14.97 12.37 -12.98
C PRO A 193 14.03 12.07 -14.17
N ASP A 194 14.46 12.30 -15.41
CA ASP A 194 13.63 12.26 -16.62
C ASP A 194 12.84 10.95 -16.85
N ASP A 195 13.32 9.83 -16.32
CA ASP A 195 12.66 8.53 -16.45
C ASP A 195 11.55 8.26 -15.40
N TYR A 196 11.33 9.18 -14.44
CA TYR A 196 10.57 8.94 -13.22
C TYR A 196 9.23 9.69 -13.31
N ILE A 197 8.21 9.02 -13.84
CA ILE A 197 6.89 9.62 -14.04
C ILE A 197 6.06 9.51 -12.77
N VAL A 198 5.78 10.64 -12.13
CA VAL A 198 4.98 10.70 -10.91
C VAL A 198 3.57 10.17 -11.15
N LYS A 199 3.11 9.27 -10.27
CA LYS A 199 1.73 8.77 -10.22
C LYS A 199 1.24 8.70 -8.78
N ASP A 200 -0.05 8.86 -8.58
CA ASP A 200 -0.70 8.69 -7.28
C ASP A 200 -1.41 7.35 -7.20
N LEU A 201 -1.09 6.57 -6.17
CA LEU A 201 -1.82 5.36 -5.82
C LEU A 201 -2.69 5.63 -4.59
N TYR A 202 -3.99 5.49 -4.76
CA TYR A 202 -4.97 5.68 -3.70
C TYR A 202 -5.50 4.33 -3.22
N GLY A 203 -5.26 4.00 -1.96
CA GLY A 203 -5.84 2.83 -1.30
C GLY A 203 -6.89 3.22 -0.26
N ASN A 204 -7.43 2.22 0.42
CA ASN A 204 -8.34 2.46 1.55
C ASN A 204 -7.56 3.08 2.72
N GLY A 205 -7.67 4.40 2.89
CA GLY A 205 -7.08 5.13 4.02
C GLY A 205 -5.59 5.47 3.86
N TYR A 206 -5.04 5.36 2.64
CA TYR A 206 -3.67 5.80 2.36
C TYR A 206 -3.54 6.35 0.93
N THR A 207 -2.62 7.31 0.78
CA THR A 207 -2.17 7.83 -0.51
C THR A 207 -0.67 7.61 -0.61
N THR A 208 -0.22 7.01 -1.70
CA THR A 208 1.19 6.79 -1.99
C THR A 208 1.53 7.39 -3.34
N VAL A 209 2.55 8.22 -3.40
CA VAL A 209 3.13 8.70 -4.64
C VAL A 209 4.16 7.67 -5.11
N GLN A 210 4.00 7.23 -6.35
CA GLN A 210 4.81 6.21 -7.02
C GLN A 210 5.46 6.77 -8.28
N TYR A 211 6.35 5.99 -8.89
CA TYR A 211 6.87 6.28 -10.22
C TYR A 211 6.49 5.22 -11.22
N GLY A 212 6.10 5.64 -12.42
CA GLY A 212 6.13 4.83 -13.64
C GLY A 212 7.41 5.11 -14.44
N LEU A 213 7.87 4.12 -15.22
CA LEU A 213 9.08 4.26 -16.03
C LEU A 213 8.77 4.93 -17.38
N ASN A 214 9.49 6.01 -17.72
CA ASN A 214 9.28 6.75 -18.96
C ASN A 214 9.74 5.98 -20.21
N ALA A 215 8.98 6.05 -21.30
CA ALA A 215 9.32 5.48 -22.60
C ALA A 215 10.47 6.21 -23.32
N ARG A 216 10.80 7.44 -22.90
CA ARG A 216 11.76 8.33 -23.58
C ARG A 216 13.14 7.69 -23.77
N HIS A 217 13.65 6.99 -22.76
CA HIS A 217 14.97 6.37 -22.78
C HIS A 217 14.92 4.84 -22.78
N ALA A 218 13.80 4.25 -23.23
CA ALA A 218 13.57 2.80 -23.21
C ALA A 218 14.72 1.94 -23.77
N ALA A 219 15.42 2.43 -24.80
CA ALA A 219 16.54 1.73 -25.42
C ALA A 219 17.81 1.66 -24.55
N GLN A 220 17.89 2.47 -23.48
CA GLN A 220 19.02 2.48 -22.54
C GLN A 220 18.78 1.54 -21.35
N HIS A 221 17.51 1.33 -20.99
CA HIS A 221 17.11 0.54 -19.81
C HIS A 221 17.54 -0.91 -19.96
N LYS A 222 18.36 -1.40 -19.01
CA LYS A 222 18.72 -2.82 -18.93
C LYS A 222 17.81 -3.53 -17.93
N TRP A 223 17.12 -4.54 -18.43
CA TRP A 223 16.17 -5.34 -17.68
C TRP A 223 16.76 -6.70 -17.33
N TYR A 224 16.53 -7.15 -16.11
CA TYR A 224 16.99 -8.44 -15.63
C TYR A 224 15.91 -9.24 -14.91
N TYR A 225 15.98 -10.55 -15.04
CA TYR A 225 15.21 -11.53 -14.29
C TYR A 225 16.13 -12.69 -13.85
N PHE A 226 15.64 -13.53 -12.94
CA PHE A 226 16.42 -14.68 -12.45
C PHE A 226 15.68 -15.99 -12.80
N PRO A 227 16.06 -16.71 -13.88
CA PRO A 227 15.42 -17.95 -14.28
C PRO A 227 15.61 -19.05 -13.23
N ASP A 228 14.73 -20.05 -13.20
CA ASP A 228 14.81 -21.20 -12.29
C ASP A 228 14.99 -20.79 -10.81
N MET A 229 14.35 -19.69 -10.40
CA MET A 229 14.46 -19.19 -9.03
C MET A 229 13.85 -20.19 -8.05
N GLN A 230 14.69 -20.69 -7.15
CA GLN A 230 14.34 -21.67 -6.14
C GLN A 230 13.69 -21.00 -4.92
N ARG A 231 13.06 -21.82 -4.07
CA ARG A 231 12.41 -21.31 -2.86
C ARG A 231 13.40 -20.70 -1.87
N ASP A 232 14.63 -21.21 -1.79
CA ASP A 232 15.66 -20.71 -0.87
C ASP A 232 16.33 -19.42 -1.36
N GLU A 233 15.97 -18.96 -2.56
CA GLU A 233 16.44 -17.70 -3.10
C GLU A 233 15.39 -16.61 -2.87
N ALA A 234 15.87 -15.38 -2.71
CA ALA A 234 15.04 -14.19 -2.69
C ALA A 234 15.68 -13.08 -3.53
N ILE A 235 14.86 -12.20 -4.07
CA ILE A 235 15.30 -10.95 -4.67
C ILE A 235 15.04 -9.87 -3.64
N ILE A 236 16.07 -9.09 -3.30
CA ILE A 236 15.89 -7.87 -2.53
C ILE A 236 16.04 -6.68 -3.47
N PHE A 237 15.19 -5.66 -3.32
CA PHE A 237 15.18 -4.51 -4.21
C PHE A 237 14.67 -3.24 -3.51
N LYS A 238 15.27 -2.10 -3.85
CA LYS A 238 15.00 -0.82 -3.18
C LYS A 238 13.72 -0.19 -3.71
N GLN A 239 12.90 0.33 -2.82
CA GLN A 239 11.81 1.25 -3.14
C GLN A 239 12.21 2.70 -2.91
N MET A 240 13.12 2.93 -1.96
CA MET A 240 13.80 4.21 -1.76
C MET A 240 14.96 4.05 -0.78
N ASP A 241 16.14 4.55 -1.14
CA ASP A 241 17.26 4.75 -0.21
C ASP A 241 17.43 6.24 0.08
N SER A 242 17.35 6.63 1.35
CA SER A 242 17.57 8.03 1.71
C SER A 242 19.01 8.48 1.43
N ASP A 243 19.98 7.56 1.49
CA ASP A 243 21.39 7.86 1.23
C ASP A 243 21.63 8.18 -0.25
N PHE A 244 21.76 9.48 -0.53
CA PHE A 244 21.97 10.01 -1.87
C PHE A 244 23.39 9.75 -2.42
N THR A 245 24.30 9.19 -1.61
CA THR A 245 25.62 8.75 -2.09
C THR A 245 25.55 7.42 -2.85
N LYS A 246 24.44 6.67 -2.71
CA LYS A 246 24.19 5.43 -3.44
C LYS A 246 23.76 5.71 -4.87
N GLN A 247 24.31 4.92 -5.81
CA GLN A 247 23.93 5.03 -7.23
C GLN A 247 22.54 4.44 -7.46
N GLY A 248 22.29 3.27 -6.86
CA GLY A 248 21.02 2.60 -6.80
C GLY A 248 20.25 2.98 -5.54
N ARG A 249 19.10 3.63 -5.71
CA ARG A 249 18.18 4.09 -4.66
C ARG A 249 16.75 3.61 -4.87
N ILE A 250 16.33 3.32 -6.11
CA ILE A 250 14.96 2.94 -6.47
C ILE A 250 14.98 1.86 -7.57
N CYS A 251 14.06 0.89 -7.51
CA CYS A 251 13.96 -0.18 -8.48
C CYS A 251 12.58 -0.24 -9.16
N PHE A 252 12.54 0.09 -10.46
CA PHE A 252 11.38 -0.22 -11.30
C PHE A 252 11.27 -1.71 -11.50
N HIS A 253 10.07 -2.26 -11.33
CA HIS A 253 9.82 -3.68 -11.43
C HIS A 253 8.44 -3.97 -12.03
N MET A 254 8.28 -5.18 -12.55
CA MET A 254 7.00 -5.71 -13.05
C MET A 254 7.05 -7.25 -13.14
N SER A 255 5.89 -7.87 -13.27
CA SER A 255 5.82 -9.26 -13.74
C SER A 255 6.16 -9.33 -15.23
N ALA A 256 7.04 -10.26 -15.60
CA ALA A 256 7.54 -10.40 -16.97
C ALA A 256 7.22 -11.77 -17.57
N HIS A 257 6.46 -11.77 -18.65
CA HIS A 257 5.94 -12.93 -19.34
C HIS A 257 6.76 -13.28 -20.60
N ASN A 258 7.45 -14.41 -20.57
CA ASN A 258 8.10 -14.98 -21.73
C ASN A 258 7.09 -15.74 -22.59
N SER A 259 6.68 -15.14 -23.71
CA SER A 259 5.72 -15.72 -24.66
C SER A 259 6.15 -17.05 -25.28
N GLN A 260 7.44 -17.40 -25.24
CA GLN A 260 7.98 -18.66 -25.76
C GLN A 260 7.77 -19.85 -24.82
N VAL A 261 7.56 -19.60 -23.53
CA VAL A 261 7.34 -20.66 -22.53
C VAL A 261 5.86 -21.05 -22.53
N LYS A 262 5.58 -22.34 -22.77
CA LYS A 262 4.22 -22.90 -22.85
C LYS A 262 4.01 -23.96 -21.77
N ASN A 263 2.76 -24.14 -21.34
CA ASN A 263 2.34 -25.19 -20.40
C ASN A 263 3.09 -25.18 -19.05
N TYR A 264 3.42 -24.00 -18.54
CA TYR A 264 4.12 -23.84 -17.26
C TYR A 264 3.14 -23.81 -16.08
N LYS A 265 3.64 -24.13 -14.88
CA LYS A 265 2.87 -23.95 -13.65
C LYS A 265 2.84 -22.47 -13.25
N PRO A 266 1.68 -21.93 -12.83
CA PRO A 266 1.62 -20.56 -12.31
C PRO A 266 2.60 -20.38 -11.15
N ARG A 267 3.34 -19.28 -11.20
CA ARG A 267 4.21 -18.85 -10.12
C ARG A 267 3.40 -18.64 -8.83
N GLU A 268 3.91 -19.18 -7.74
CA GLU A 268 3.45 -18.87 -6.38
C GLU A 268 4.56 -18.06 -5.70
N SER A 269 4.26 -16.85 -5.24
CA SER A 269 5.27 -15.96 -4.66
C SER A 269 4.76 -15.20 -3.44
N ILE A 270 5.69 -14.72 -2.61
CA ILE A 270 5.41 -13.77 -1.54
C ILE A 270 6.34 -12.57 -1.65
N GLU A 271 5.79 -11.39 -1.38
CA GLU A 271 6.51 -10.14 -1.22
C GLU A 271 6.42 -9.67 0.23
N LEU A 272 7.51 -9.12 0.77
CA LEU A 272 7.53 -8.37 2.02
C LEU A 272 8.05 -6.97 1.73
N ARG A 273 7.47 -5.99 2.42
CA ARG A 273 7.90 -4.60 2.42
C ARG A 273 8.39 -4.25 3.82
N MET A 274 9.58 -3.66 3.88
CA MET A 274 10.23 -3.35 5.14
C MET A 274 10.99 -2.03 5.10
N MET A 275 11.11 -1.42 6.27
CA MET A 275 11.96 -0.26 6.50
C MET A 275 13.19 -0.71 7.29
N CYS A 276 14.38 -0.43 6.75
CA CYS A 276 15.66 -0.64 7.42
C CYS A 276 16.22 0.70 7.87
N TYR A 277 16.80 0.78 9.08
CA TYR A 277 17.35 2.02 9.63
C TYR A 277 18.76 1.83 10.18
N TRP A 278 19.57 2.88 10.06
CA TRP A 278 20.92 2.97 10.63
C TRP A 278 20.97 4.10 11.65
N HIS A 279 21.50 3.81 12.84
CA HIS A 279 21.72 4.79 13.88
C HIS A 279 22.75 5.83 13.45
N ILE A 280 22.64 7.03 14.02
CA ILE A 280 23.64 8.08 13.84
C ILE A 280 25.01 7.55 14.23
N ALA A 281 25.98 7.68 13.32
CA ALA A 281 27.38 7.39 13.54
C ALA A 281 28.23 8.64 13.23
N ASP A 282 29.37 8.81 13.92
CA ASP A 282 30.23 10.00 13.81
C ASP A 282 30.86 10.22 12.41
N SER A 283 30.56 9.37 11.41
CA SER A 283 31.24 9.36 10.10
C SER A 283 30.32 9.24 8.88
N GLY A 284 28.99 9.26 9.08
CA GLY A 284 27.99 9.09 8.02
C GLY A 284 27.43 10.39 7.46
N VAL A 285 26.84 10.31 6.26
CA VAL A 285 25.93 11.34 5.76
C VAL A 285 24.58 11.12 6.43
N ASN A 286 24.11 12.09 7.21
CA ASN A 286 22.74 12.06 7.71
C ASN A 286 21.78 12.45 6.58
N SER A 287 21.14 11.43 6.02
CA SER A 287 20.13 11.52 4.97
C SER A 287 18.71 11.27 5.47
N MET A 288 18.51 11.06 6.76
CA MET A 288 17.18 10.86 7.34
C MET A 288 16.33 12.13 7.13
N PRO A 289 15.08 12.00 6.63
CA PRO A 289 14.18 13.14 6.53
C PRO A 289 13.80 13.67 7.92
N THR A 290 13.23 14.86 7.94
CA THR A 290 12.70 15.54 9.13
C THR A 290 11.30 16.05 8.81
N ASN A 291 10.48 16.30 9.82
CA ASN A 291 9.15 16.88 9.61
C ASN A 291 9.16 18.23 8.88
N GLU A 292 10.30 18.92 8.82
CA GLU A 292 10.47 20.21 8.15
C GLU A 292 10.83 20.08 6.66
N ASN A 293 11.45 18.97 6.24
CA ASN A 293 11.94 18.77 4.87
C ASN A 293 11.18 17.70 4.07
N ILE A 294 10.24 16.99 4.72
CA ILE A 294 9.34 16.10 4.01
C ILE A 294 8.38 16.90 3.13
N GLY A 295 8.32 16.56 1.84
CA GLY A 295 7.41 17.17 0.87
C GLY A 295 5.98 16.65 0.99
N LEU A 296 5.38 16.69 2.18
CA LEU A 296 4.03 16.17 2.43
C LEU A 296 2.96 16.84 1.55
N GLU A 297 3.15 18.09 1.17
CA GLU A 297 2.28 18.83 0.26
C GLU A 297 2.19 18.21 -1.15
N HIS A 298 3.14 17.34 -1.50
CA HIS A 298 3.14 16.57 -2.73
C HIS A 298 2.31 15.28 -2.62
N ILE A 299 1.90 14.87 -1.42
CA ILE A 299 1.01 13.74 -1.16
C ILE A 299 -0.37 14.30 -0.89
N ARG A 300 -1.29 14.16 -1.84
CA ARG A 300 -2.64 14.75 -1.73
C ARG A 300 -3.70 13.69 -1.80
N ASP A 301 -4.46 13.55 -0.73
CA ASP A 301 -5.66 12.73 -0.74
C ASP A 301 -6.72 13.36 -1.68
N PRO A 302 -7.41 12.57 -2.52
CA PRO A 302 -8.40 13.09 -3.46
C PRO A 302 -9.56 13.80 -2.79
N GLU A 303 -9.94 13.38 -1.59
CA GLU A 303 -11.04 13.98 -0.82
C GLU A 303 -10.59 15.26 -0.15
N ASP A 304 -9.39 15.31 0.42
CA ASP A 304 -8.81 16.55 0.95
C ASP A 304 -8.69 17.61 -0.14
N PHE A 305 -8.19 17.24 -1.32
CA PHE A 305 -8.08 18.16 -2.44
C PHE A 305 -9.47 18.61 -2.98
N ALA A 306 -10.46 17.70 -2.99
CA ALA A 306 -11.84 18.04 -3.34
C ALA A 306 -12.48 19.02 -2.33
N ASN A 307 -12.20 18.82 -1.04
CA ASN A 307 -12.67 19.66 0.04
C ASN A 307 -12.02 21.05 -0.02
N GLU A 308 -10.72 21.13 -0.28
CA GLU A 308 -10.01 22.39 -0.51
C GLU A 308 -10.59 23.19 -1.68
N LEU A 309 -10.84 22.53 -2.83
CA LEU A 309 -11.46 23.18 -3.99
C LEU A 309 -12.88 23.68 -3.69
N SER A 310 -13.64 22.90 -2.91
CA SER A 310 -15.00 23.25 -2.49
C SER A 310 -15.00 24.43 -1.51
N LEU A 311 -14.07 24.48 -0.57
CA LEU A 311 -13.86 25.58 0.37
C LEU A 311 -13.32 26.86 -0.32
N ALA A 312 -12.53 26.70 -1.38
CA ALA A 312 -12.02 27.79 -2.20
C ALA A 312 -13.06 28.41 -3.16
N GLY A 313 -14.33 27.95 -3.12
CA GLY A 313 -15.42 28.53 -3.91
C GLY A 313 -15.47 28.12 -5.38
N PHE A 314 -14.68 27.12 -5.79
CA PHE A 314 -14.76 26.54 -7.14
C PHE A 314 -15.94 25.56 -7.23
N SER A 315 -17.14 26.11 -7.45
CA SER A 315 -18.30 25.34 -7.90
C SER A 315 -18.05 24.81 -9.33
N LEU A 316 -17.38 23.66 -9.45
CA LEU A 316 -17.37 22.90 -10.70
C LEU A 316 -18.65 22.06 -10.78
N ASN A 317 -19.71 22.66 -11.31
CA ASN A 317 -20.88 21.91 -11.73
C ASN A 317 -21.11 22.06 -13.24
N PRO A 318 -20.96 20.97 -14.00
CA PRO A 318 -21.71 20.86 -15.24
C PRO A 318 -22.38 19.50 -15.48
N PHE A 319 -22.71 18.69 -14.46
CA PHE A 319 -23.38 17.38 -14.70
C PHE A 319 -24.50 17.00 -13.73
N THR A 320 -25.25 17.99 -13.24
CA THR A 320 -26.56 17.76 -12.60
C THR A 320 -27.66 17.19 -13.51
N LEU A 321 -27.40 16.75 -14.75
CA LEU A 321 -28.48 16.35 -15.69
C LEU A 321 -28.45 14.95 -16.31
N ILE A 322 -27.43 14.10 -16.11
CA ILE A 322 -27.41 12.76 -16.75
C ILE A 322 -26.90 11.68 -15.79
N LYS A 323 -27.73 11.28 -14.82
CA LYS A 323 -27.57 9.98 -14.13
C LYS A 323 -28.87 9.41 -13.54
N LYS A 324 -30.01 9.72 -14.16
CA LYS A 324 -31.15 8.80 -14.16
C LYS A 324 -30.96 7.85 -15.32
N CYS A 325 -30.26 6.73 -15.11
CA CYS A 325 -30.39 5.46 -15.85
C CYS A 325 -29.27 4.46 -15.47
N PHE A 326 -29.64 3.41 -14.72
CA PHE A 326 -29.04 2.06 -14.60
C PHE A 326 -27.67 1.92 -13.87
N THR A 327 -27.41 1.08 -12.85
CA THR A 327 -28.17 0.06 -12.07
C THR A 327 -27.63 0.00 -10.61
N LYS A 328 -28.52 -0.37 -9.67
CA LYS A 328 -28.38 -0.36 -8.21
C LYS A 328 -27.75 -1.66 -7.69
N ARG A 329 -26.72 -1.59 -6.84
CA ARG A 329 -26.55 -2.60 -5.77
C ARG A 329 -27.57 -2.26 -4.67
N PRO A 330 -28.23 -3.25 -4.04
CA PRO A 330 -29.24 -2.97 -3.03
C PRO A 330 -28.58 -2.21 -1.88
N LYS A 331 -29.14 -1.05 -1.55
CA LYS A 331 -28.72 -0.30 -0.36
C LYS A 331 -29.07 -1.17 0.86
N PRO A 332 -28.22 -1.23 1.89
CA PRO A 332 -28.60 -1.83 3.16
C PRO A 332 -29.93 -1.23 3.58
N VAL A 333 -30.91 -2.09 3.86
CA VAL A 333 -32.23 -1.66 4.32
C VAL A 333 -32.22 -1.80 5.84
N TYR A 334 -32.77 -0.79 6.51
CA TYR A 334 -33.01 -0.87 7.94
C TYR A 334 -33.86 -2.11 8.25
N SER A 335 -33.49 -2.90 9.25
CA SER A 335 -34.17 -4.17 9.56
C SER A 335 -35.58 -3.95 10.13
N GLY A 336 -35.93 -2.71 10.47
CA GLY A 336 -37.15 -2.37 11.20
C GLY A 336 -37.02 -2.58 12.71
N ASN A 337 -35.84 -3.00 13.19
CA ASN A 337 -35.57 -3.22 14.60
C ASN A 337 -34.21 -2.63 15.00
N PRO A 338 -34.16 -1.57 15.84
CA PRO A 338 -32.90 -0.94 16.22
C PRO A 338 -32.00 -1.87 17.07
N HIS A 339 -32.55 -2.92 17.68
CA HIS A 339 -31.78 -3.91 18.45
C HIS A 339 -30.73 -4.66 17.59
N ASP A 340 -30.99 -4.87 16.30
CA ASP A 340 -30.08 -5.60 15.40
C ASP A 340 -28.73 -4.88 15.21
N TYR A 341 -28.67 -3.60 15.58
CA TYR A 341 -27.50 -2.74 15.45
C TYR A 341 -26.73 -2.59 16.75
N LEU A 342 -27.25 -3.07 17.88
CA LEU A 342 -26.67 -2.88 19.21
C LEU A 342 -25.21 -3.34 19.27
N HIS A 343 -24.94 -4.58 18.88
CA HIS A 343 -23.59 -5.17 18.93
C HIS A 343 -22.58 -4.34 18.13
N LYS A 344 -22.96 -3.83 16.96
CA LYS A 344 -22.06 -3.05 16.09
C LYS A 344 -21.56 -1.79 16.78
N PHE A 345 -22.45 -1.07 17.45
CA PHE A 345 -22.12 0.19 18.10
C PHE A 345 -21.47 -0.03 19.47
N VAL A 346 -21.81 -1.12 20.18
CA VAL A 346 -21.05 -1.56 21.36
C VAL A 346 -19.61 -1.91 20.98
N ASP A 347 -19.41 -2.67 19.91
CA ASP A 347 -18.08 -3.03 19.39
C ASP A 347 -17.32 -1.77 18.97
N ALA A 348 -17.94 -0.87 18.20
CA ALA A 348 -17.33 0.39 17.76
C ALA A 348 -16.72 1.17 18.94
N VAL A 349 -17.47 1.30 20.03
CA VAL A 349 -17.05 2.02 21.23
C VAL A 349 -16.04 1.22 22.05
N ASN A 350 -16.15 -0.11 22.10
CA ASN A 350 -15.15 -0.98 22.76
C ASN A 350 -13.76 -0.84 22.13
N TYR A 351 -13.68 -0.63 20.81
CA TYR A 351 -12.43 -0.41 20.10
C TYR A 351 -11.94 1.05 20.12
N TYR A 352 -12.50 1.92 20.96
CA TYR A 352 -12.10 3.33 21.04
C TYR A 352 -10.58 3.55 21.19
N SER A 353 -9.88 2.67 21.92
CA SER A 353 -8.42 2.73 22.06
C SER A 353 -7.65 2.57 20.74
N TYR A 354 -8.28 2.02 19.71
CA TYR A 354 -7.72 1.81 18.38
C TYR A 354 -8.19 2.84 17.35
N TRP A 355 -9.09 3.75 17.73
CA TRP A 355 -9.50 4.84 16.85
C TRP A 355 -8.29 5.74 16.49
N SER A 356 -8.37 6.39 15.33
CA SER A 356 -7.34 7.31 14.87
C SER A 356 -7.19 8.49 15.83
N ARG A 357 -6.04 9.19 15.75
CA ARG A 357 -5.80 10.40 16.55
C ARG A 357 -6.85 11.49 16.30
N PHE A 358 -7.33 11.60 15.06
CA PHE A 358 -8.34 12.58 14.69
C PHE A 358 -9.70 12.29 15.35
N GLU A 359 -10.17 11.05 15.28
CA GLU A 359 -11.45 10.62 15.86
C GLU A 359 -11.42 10.72 17.39
N LYS A 360 -10.31 10.33 18.03
CA LYS A 360 -10.10 10.54 19.47
C LYS A 360 -10.15 12.01 19.84
N SER A 361 -9.45 12.87 19.08
CA SER A 361 -9.49 14.32 19.30
C SER A 361 -10.92 14.89 19.13
N TRP A 362 -11.69 14.37 18.18
CA TRP A 362 -13.09 14.76 17.98
C TRP A 362 -13.97 14.34 19.16
N VAL A 363 -13.83 13.10 19.66
CA VAL A 363 -14.52 12.62 20.86
C VAL A 363 -14.16 13.49 22.07
N GLU A 364 -12.89 13.71 22.34
CA GLU A 364 -12.41 14.54 23.45
C GLU A 364 -12.97 15.97 23.40
N LYS A 365 -12.91 16.61 22.23
CA LYS A 365 -13.46 17.96 22.01
C LYS A 365 -14.97 17.99 22.17
N THR A 366 -15.67 16.96 21.70
CA THR A 366 -17.13 16.85 21.84
C THR A 366 -17.50 16.70 23.31
N MET A 367 -16.85 15.79 24.03
CA MET A 367 -17.04 15.60 25.47
C MET A 367 -16.70 16.84 26.29
N ALA A 368 -15.68 17.61 25.90
CA ALA A 368 -15.31 18.86 26.56
C ALA A 368 -16.30 20.01 26.32
N ARG A 369 -17.02 20.00 25.19
CA ARG A 369 -18.00 21.03 24.82
C ARG A 369 -19.42 20.72 25.32
N SER A 370 -19.71 19.46 25.61
CA SER A 370 -20.99 19.03 26.15
C SER A 370 -21.16 19.41 27.62
N LYS A 371 -22.39 19.71 28.04
CA LYS A 371 -22.71 20.10 29.42
C LYS A 371 -22.79 18.89 30.34
N THR A 372 -23.13 17.72 29.80
CA THR A 372 -23.16 16.44 30.53
C THR A 372 -22.47 15.34 29.72
N ALA A 373 -22.07 14.25 30.40
CA ALA A 373 -21.50 13.08 29.73
C ALA A 373 -22.51 12.44 28.77
N GLU A 374 -23.79 12.39 29.17
CA GLU A 374 -24.89 11.88 28.36
C GLU A 374 -25.11 12.71 27.08
N GLU A 375 -24.95 14.04 27.15
CA GLU A 375 -25.04 14.91 25.97
C GLU A 375 -23.86 14.66 25.00
N GLY A 376 -22.65 14.46 25.52
CA GLY A 376 -21.48 14.10 24.71
C GLY A 376 -21.64 12.74 24.04
N ILE A 377 -22.04 11.72 24.79
CA ILE A 377 -22.30 10.37 24.27
C ILE A 377 -23.40 10.41 23.21
N PHE A 378 -24.46 11.20 23.39
CA PHE A 378 -25.51 11.37 22.39
C PHE A 378 -24.96 11.91 21.06
N ILE A 379 -24.14 12.97 21.10
CA ILE A 379 -23.57 13.59 19.89
C ILE A 379 -22.64 12.62 19.17
N ILE A 380 -21.80 11.89 19.91
CA ILE A 380 -20.88 10.89 19.36
C ILE A 380 -21.66 9.73 18.73
N THR A 381 -22.65 9.19 19.44
CA THR A 381 -23.52 8.11 18.97
C THR A 381 -24.27 8.51 17.71
N LYS A 382 -24.76 9.75 17.66
CA LYS A 382 -25.38 10.29 16.45
C LYS A 382 -24.41 10.31 15.27
N GLY A 383 -23.18 10.77 15.47
CA GLY A 383 -22.15 10.76 14.42
C GLY A 383 -21.85 9.35 13.90
N LEU A 384 -21.73 8.37 14.81
CA LEU A 384 -21.53 6.96 14.45
C LEU A 384 -22.70 6.39 13.65
N VAL A 385 -23.95 6.72 14.00
CA VAL A 385 -25.15 6.23 13.29
C VAL A 385 -25.40 6.99 11.98
N ASP A 386 -25.01 8.26 11.91
CA ASP A 386 -25.01 9.05 10.68
C ASP A 386 -24.08 8.41 9.64
N ASP A 387 -22.96 7.83 10.09
CA ASP A 387 -22.15 6.85 9.36
C ASP A 387 -21.74 7.38 7.98
N ASP A 388 -21.19 8.59 7.95
CA ASP A 388 -20.89 9.30 6.71
C ASP A 388 -19.92 8.53 5.80
N ASP A 389 -19.12 7.62 6.34
CA ASP A 389 -18.21 6.74 5.61
C ASP A 389 -18.76 5.32 5.38
N ASN A 390 -19.97 5.03 5.86
CA ASN A 390 -20.70 3.78 5.69
C ASN A 390 -20.01 2.54 6.31
N TYR A 391 -19.27 2.70 7.41
CA TYR A 391 -18.67 1.62 8.19
C TYR A 391 -19.72 0.71 8.83
N PHE A 392 -20.77 1.29 9.41
CA PHE A 392 -21.81 0.55 10.14
C PHE A 392 -22.99 0.12 9.26
N LYS A 393 -22.95 0.53 7.98
CA LYS A 393 -23.98 0.31 6.95
C LYS A 393 -25.29 1.03 7.26
N THR A 394 -25.23 2.14 8.00
CA THR A 394 -26.38 2.98 8.36
C THR A 394 -26.42 4.27 7.55
N LYS A 395 -25.36 4.62 6.79
CA LYS A 395 -25.28 5.84 5.95
C LYS A 395 -26.56 6.16 5.18
N TYR A 396 -27.14 5.16 4.54
CA TYR A 396 -28.27 5.29 3.63
C TYR A 396 -29.63 5.13 4.28
N PHE A 397 -29.70 4.93 5.59
CA PHE A 397 -30.96 4.89 6.33
C PHE A 397 -31.61 6.26 6.33
N HIS A 398 -32.93 6.28 6.31
CA HIS A 398 -33.71 7.49 6.45
C HIS A 398 -33.46 8.12 7.82
N ALA A 399 -33.63 9.45 7.91
CA ALA A 399 -33.39 10.19 9.15
C ALA A 399 -34.22 9.66 10.33
N ILE A 400 -35.41 9.12 10.08
CA ILE A 400 -36.28 8.50 11.09
C ILE A 400 -35.67 7.19 11.60
N GLU A 401 -35.16 6.34 10.70
CA GLU A 401 -34.53 5.05 11.04
C GLU A 401 -33.23 5.26 11.83
N LYS A 402 -32.39 6.22 11.42
CA LYS A 402 -31.19 6.62 12.18
C LYS A 402 -31.55 7.13 13.57
N LYS A 403 -32.60 7.95 13.66
CA LYS A 403 -33.10 8.46 14.94
C LYS A 403 -33.59 7.33 15.85
N GLU A 404 -34.28 6.32 15.32
CA GLU A 404 -34.71 5.15 16.10
C GLU A 404 -33.51 4.39 16.68
N ILE A 405 -32.47 4.17 15.88
CA ILE A 405 -31.23 3.52 16.35
C ILE A 405 -30.56 4.33 17.44
N VAL A 406 -30.37 5.64 17.26
CA VAL A 406 -29.75 6.52 18.27
C VAL A 406 -30.56 6.52 19.57
N VAL A 407 -31.89 6.66 19.49
CA VAL A 407 -32.76 6.64 20.67
C VAL A 407 -32.68 5.30 21.40
N PHE A 408 -32.66 4.19 20.66
CA PHE A 408 -32.52 2.85 21.23
C PHE A 408 -31.16 2.66 21.92
N LEU A 409 -30.06 3.05 21.29
CA LEU A 409 -28.71 2.94 21.87
C LEU A 409 -28.59 3.75 23.16
N MET A 410 -29.12 4.98 23.16
CA MET A 410 -29.11 5.85 24.34
C MET A 410 -29.97 5.33 25.49
N ALA A 411 -30.96 4.48 25.21
CA ALA A 411 -31.80 3.83 26.21
C ALA A 411 -31.27 2.43 26.64
N SER A 412 -30.26 1.91 25.95
CA SER A 412 -29.66 0.60 26.24
C SER A 412 -28.61 0.71 27.33
N GLU A 413 -28.84 0.04 28.47
CA GLU A 413 -27.87 -0.06 29.56
C GLU A 413 -26.53 -0.64 29.09
N THR A 414 -26.57 -1.72 28.30
CA THR A 414 -25.38 -2.36 27.71
C THR A 414 -24.50 -1.38 26.91
N PHE A 415 -25.12 -0.54 26.07
CA PHE A 415 -24.38 0.43 25.26
C PHE A 415 -23.90 1.61 26.11
N MET A 416 -24.76 2.15 26.97
CA MET A 416 -24.44 3.33 27.78
C MET A 416 -23.33 3.05 28.81
N ASP A 417 -23.28 1.86 29.39
CA ASP A 417 -22.20 1.46 30.30
C ASP A 417 -20.86 1.41 29.56
N LYS A 418 -20.83 0.81 28.36
CA LYS A 418 -19.61 0.79 27.53
C LYS A 418 -19.20 2.15 27.01
N ALA A 419 -20.16 3.00 26.64
CA ALA A 419 -19.88 4.38 26.24
C ALA A 419 -19.31 5.20 27.39
N LYS A 420 -19.81 5.03 28.62
CA LYS A 420 -19.26 5.68 29.80
C LYS A 420 -17.85 5.17 30.11
N GLU A 421 -17.65 3.86 30.16
CA GLU A 421 -16.34 3.24 30.39
C GLU A 421 -15.29 3.71 29.38
N LYS A 422 -15.61 3.69 28.08
CA LYS A 422 -14.60 3.93 27.03
C LYS A 422 -14.40 5.40 26.68
N LEU A 423 -15.48 6.20 26.64
CA LEU A 423 -15.43 7.58 26.13
C LEU A 423 -15.31 8.63 27.24
N VAL A 424 -15.60 8.27 28.49
CA VAL A 424 -15.59 9.21 29.64
C VAL A 424 -14.43 8.92 30.60
N GLU A 425 -14.21 7.65 30.96
CA GLU A 425 -13.27 7.27 32.01
C GLU A 425 -11.79 7.18 31.54
N ASN A 426 -11.52 7.26 30.23
CA ASN A 426 -10.16 7.36 29.66
C ASN A 426 -9.61 8.81 29.62
N LYS A 427 -9.99 9.67 30.57
CA LYS A 427 -9.45 11.03 30.72
C LYS A 427 -8.19 11.08 31.56
#